data_AF-A0A914FVF8-F1
#
_entry.id   AF-A0A914FVF8-F1
#
_cell.length_a   1.000
_cell.length_b   1.000
_cell.length_c   1.000
_cell.angle_alpha   90.00
_cell.angle_beta   90.00
_cell.angle_gamma   90.00
#
_symmetry.space_group_name_H-M   'P 1'
#
loop_
_entity.id
_entity.type
_entity.pdbx_description
1 polymer ?
#
loop_
_entity_poly.entity_id
_entity_poly.type
_entity_poly.pdbx_seq_one_letter_code
_entity_poly.pdbx_strand_id
1 'polypeptide(L)'
;MAPSASTATSGKLFENGFKLSECSMKSIEKFMETIESSCLTTKKSLAPGKRDMRRSRPFTQGSHRRLRPGEQFGATRQCQIAFAPHYGECQLKQYKNLNPDPCRRLWCKNRMENRFAPCETKSYLPLMDGTECGLGKNAKI
;
A
#
# COMPACT_ATOMS: atom_id res chain seq x y z
N MET A 1 -10.53 18.39 0.93
CA MET A 1 -9.42 18.49 1.91
C MET A 1 -9.32 17.15 2.61
N ALA A 2 -8.22 16.41 2.45
CA ALA A 2 -8.01 15.19 3.23
C ALA A 2 -7.72 15.61 4.68
N PRO A 3 -8.38 15.01 5.69
CA PRO A 3 -8.14 15.41 7.06
C PRO A 3 -6.68 15.12 7.42
N SER A 4 -5.95 16.18 7.77
CA SER A 4 -4.63 16.12 8.40
C SER A 4 -4.81 15.60 9.83
N ALA A 5 -5.14 14.32 9.96
CA ALA A 5 -5.36 13.69 11.26
C ALA A 5 -4.01 13.25 11.86
N SER A 6 -3.36 14.24 12.47
CA SER A 6 -2.43 14.07 13.59
C SER A 6 -3.15 13.45 14.79
N THR A 7 -3.61 12.20 14.69
CA THR A 7 -4.02 11.34 15.84
C THR A 7 -4.55 10.01 15.33
N ALA A 8 -3.65 9.03 15.18
CA ALA A 8 -4.01 7.65 15.49
C ALA A 8 -2.99 7.19 16.53
N THR A 9 -3.33 7.47 17.79
CA THR A 9 -2.53 7.21 19.00
C THR A 9 -2.57 5.75 19.44
N SER A 10 -3.35 4.88 18.77
CA SER A 10 -3.37 3.45 19.06
C SER A 10 -2.79 2.66 17.89
N GLY A 11 -1.65 2.00 18.12
CA GLY A 11 -1.01 1.12 17.13
C GLY A 11 -1.94 -0.02 16.67
N LYS A 12 -2.84 -0.46 17.55
CA LYS A 12 -3.85 -1.50 17.26
C LYS A 12 -4.86 -1.07 16.19
N LEU A 13 -5.32 0.19 16.19
CA LEU A 13 -6.23 0.71 15.14
C LEU A 13 -5.57 0.72 13.77
N PHE A 14 -4.26 1.00 13.71
CA PHE A 14 -3.50 0.99 12.48
C PHE A 14 -3.32 -0.43 11.93
N GLU A 15 -2.97 -1.39 12.78
CA GLU A 15 -2.79 -2.80 12.41
C GLU A 15 -4.09 -3.47 11.96
N ASN A 16 -5.22 -3.06 12.55
CA ASN A 16 -6.53 -3.60 12.20
C ASN A 16 -7.13 -2.95 10.93
N GLY A 17 -6.61 -1.80 10.48
CA GLY A 17 -7.11 -1.11 9.28
C GLY A 17 -6.90 -1.88 7.97
N PHE A 18 -5.97 -2.84 7.96
CA PHE A 18 -5.64 -3.65 6.77
C PHE A 18 -6.17 -5.08 6.86
N LYS A 19 -6.90 -5.43 7.93
CA LYS A 19 -7.43 -6.78 8.16
C LYS A 19 -8.96 -6.77 8.05
N LEU A 20 -9.51 -7.82 7.45
CA LEU A 20 -10.96 -8.03 7.47
C LEU A 20 -11.41 -8.37 8.90
N SER A 21 -12.52 -7.77 9.32
CA SER A 21 -13.13 -8.14 10.60
C SER A 21 -13.75 -9.54 10.52
N GLU A 22 -13.93 -10.19 11.67
CA GLU A 22 -14.60 -11.50 11.74
C GLU A 22 -16.02 -11.44 11.17
N CYS A 23 -16.74 -10.34 11.39
CA CYS A 23 -18.07 -10.12 10.83
C CYS A 23 -18.02 -10.02 9.30
N SER A 24 -17.03 -9.29 8.75
CA SER A 24 -16.82 -9.19 7.30
C SER A 24 -16.51 -10.57 6.70
N MET A 25 -15.66 -11.36 7.34
CA MET A 25 -15.33 -12.72 6.90
C MET A 25 -16.56 -13.62 6.86
N LYS A 26 -17.32 -13.69 7.96
CA LYS A 26 -18.57 -14.48 8.02
C LYS A 26 -19.60 -14.03 7.00
N SER A 27 -19.71 -12.72 6.75
CA SER A 27 -20.61 -12.18 5.74
C SER A 27 -20.19 -12.59 4.32
N ILE A 28 -18.88 -12.60 4.04
CA ILE A 28 -18.35 -13.05 2.74
C ILE A 28 -18.60 -14.55 2.57
N GLU A 29 -18.32 -15.36 3.60
CA GLU A 29 -18.56 -16.81 3.59
C GLU A 29 -20.03 -17.11 3.28
N LYS A 30 -20.96 -16.46 4.00
CA LYS A 30 -22.40 -16.60 3.76
C LYS A 30 -22.81 -16.13 2.37
N PHE A 31 -22.22 -15.05 1.87
CA PHE A 31 -22.49 -14.56 0.51
C PHE A 31 -22.08 -15.59 -0.56
N MET A 32 -20.95 -16.28 -0.37
CA MET A 32 -20.46 -17.31 -1.30
C MET A 32 -21.34 -18.57 -1.36
N GLU A 33 -22.23 -18.77 -0.38
CA GLU A 33 -23.23 -19.85 -0.40
C GLU A 33 -24.49 -19.47 -1.19
N THR A 34 -24.68 -18.19 -1.52
CA THR A 34 -25.87 -17.70 -2.23
C THR A 34 -25.75 -17.82 -3.74
N ILE A 35 -26.91 -17.86 -4.42
CA ILE A 35 -27.02 -17.88 -5.89
C ILE A 35 -26.40 -16.62 -6.51
N GLU A 36 -26.39 -15.48 -5.80
CA GLU A 36 -25.81 -14.22 -6.28
C GLU A 36 -24.31 -14.33 -6.55
N SER A 37 -23.60 -15.17 -5.80
CA SER A 37 -22.16 -15.40 -5.96
C SER A 37 -21.79 -16.31 -7.14
N SER A 38 -22.76 -16.98 -7.78
CA SER A 38 -22.54 -17.93 -8.87
C SER A 38 -21.78 -17.34 -10.07
N CYS A 39 -21.89 -16.03 -10.30
CA CYS A 39 -21.16 -15.35 -11.36
C CYS A 39 -19.63 -15.27 -11.11
N LEU A 40 -19.19 -15.41 -9.85
CA LEU A 40 -17.78 -15.40 -9.47
C LEU A 40 -17.12 -16.77 -9.56
N THR A 41 -17.90 -17.86 -9.47
CA THR A 41 -17.40 -19.24 -9.53
C THR A 41 -17.23 -19.74 -10.96
N THR A 42 -17.86 -19.08 -11.92
CA THR A 42 -17.70 -19.39 -13.34
C THR A 42 -16.26 -19.08 -13.75
N LYS A 43 -15.44 -20.13 -13.95
CA LYS A 43 -14.13 -19.97 -14.59
C LYS A 43 -14.38 -19.23 -15.90
N LYS A 44 -13.70 -18.11 -16.14
CA LYS A 44 -13.76 -17.41 -17.44
C LYS A 44 -13.49 -18.45 -18.53
N SER A 45 -14.54 -18.89 -19.21
CA SER A 45 -14.43 -19.66 -20.43
C SER A 45 -13.86 -18.68 -21.44
N LEU A 46 -12.54 -18.75 -21.61
CA LEU A 46 -11.89 -18.10 -22.72
C LEU A 46 -12.50 -18.74 -23.96
N ALA A 47 -13.37 -18.00 -24.65
CA ALA A 47 -13.89 -18.42 -25.94
C ALA A 47 -12.69 -18.90 -26.79
N PRO A 48 -12.80 -20.02 -27.52
CA PRO A 48 -11.69 -20.53 -28.31
C PRO A 48 -11.12 -19.41 -29.21
N GLY A 49 -9.84 -19.09 -29.04
CA GLY A 49 -9.15 -18.00 -29.74
C GLY A 49 -9.06 -16.66 -29.02
N LYS A 50 -9.81 -16.41 -27.93
CA LYS A 50 -9.64 -15.21 -27.09
C LYS A 50 -8.63 -15.48 -25.99
N ARG A 51 -7.42 -15.01 -26.21
CA ARG A 51 -6.32 -15.01 -25.25
C ARG A 51 -6.64 -14.01 -24.13
N ASP A 52 -6.63 -14.42 -22.86
CA ASP A 52 -6.82 -13.50 -21.73
C ASP A 52 -5.69 -12.49 -21.78
N MET A 53 -5.96 -11.22 -22.09
CA MET A 53 -4.89 -10.21 -22.19
C MET A 53 -4.05 -10.12 -20.90
N ARG A 54 -4.57 -10.56 -19.74
CA ARG A 54 -3.80 -10.67 -18.49
C ARG A 54 -2.84 -11.88 -18.43
N ARG A 55 -3.12 -12.98 -19.14
CA ARG A 55 -2.22 -14.14 -19.30
C ARG A 55 -1.40 -14.13 -20.59
N SER A 56 -1.72 -13.22 -21.52
CA SER A 56 -1.15 -13.19 -22.87
C SER A 56 0.13 -12.37 -23.00
N ARG A 57 0.64 -11.79 -21.91
CA ARG A 57 2.04 -11.35 -21.91
C ARG A 57 2.91 -12.60 -21.90
N PRO A 58 3.69 -12.87 -22.96
CA PRO A 58 4.56 -14.02 -23.02
C PRO A 58 5.47 -14.01 -21.80
N PHE A 59 5.49 -15.12 -21.08
CA PHE A 59 6.42 -15.42 -20.00
C PHE A 59 7.82 -15.70 -20.57
N THR A 60 8.29 -14.89 -21.50
CA THR A 60 9.52 -15.13 -22.26
C THR A 60 10.21 -13.82 -22.55
N GLN A 61 10.91 -13.31 -21.54
CA GLN A 61 12.33 -12.96 -21.58
C GLN A 61 12.70 -12.32 -20.23
N GLY A 62 13.27 -13.14 -19.33
CA GLY A 62 13.83 -12.74 -18.04
C GLY A 62 12.80 -12.44 -16.96
N SER A 63 12.61 -13.37 -16.01
CA SER A 63 12.12 -13.13 -14.64
C SER A 63 11.41 -11.78 -14.40
N HIS A 64 10.16 -11.62 -14.88
CA HIS A 64 9.27 -10.61 -14.29
C HIS A 64 8.83 -11.16 -12.94
N ARG A 65 9.75 -11.15 -11.96
CA ARG A 65 9.43 -11.17 -10.54
C ARG A 65 8.26 -10.22 -10.40
N ARG A 66 7.11 -10.69 -9.89
CA ARG A 66 5.99 -9.80 -9.58
C ARG A 66 6.50 -8.81 -8.54
N LEU A 67 6.98 -7.67 -9.02
CA LEU A 67 7.60 -6.67 -8.17
C LEU A 67 6.56 -6.26 -7.16
N ARG A 68 6.97 -6.20 -5.90
CA ARG A 68 6.08 -5.69 -4.87
C ARG A 68 5.80 -4.21 -5.15
N PRO A 69 4.64 -3.65 -4.79
CA PRO A 69 4.33 -2.26 -5.10
C PRO A 69 5.40 -1.27 -4.62
N GLY A 70 6.04 -1.53 -3.48
CA GLY A 70 7.16 -0.75 -2.96
C GLY A 70 8.49 -0.90 -3.72
N GLU A 71 8.70 -2.02 -4.43
CA GLU A 71 9.82 -2.19 -5.36
C GLU A 71 9.59 -1.39 -6.65
N GLN A 72 8.33 -1.19 -7.05
CA GLN A 72 7.96 -0.39 -8.23
C GLN A 72 7.84 1.11 -7.91
N PHE A 73 7.35 1.44 -6.72
CA PHE A 73 7.13 2.80 -6.24
C PHE A 73 7.87 2.99 -4.92
N GLY A 74 9.08 3.54 -4.95
CA GLY A 74 9.82 3.88 -3.73
C GLY A 74 9.12 4.97 -2.89
N ALA A 75 9.60 5.20 -1.67
CA ALA A 75 8.99 6.12 -0.69
C ALA A 75 8.70 7.52 -1.24
N THR A 76 9.60 8.11 -2.04
CA THR A 76 9.38 9.41 -2.69
C THR A 76 8.18 9.39 -3.63
N ARG A 77 8.03 8.37 -4.48
CA ARG A 77 6.88 8.26 -5.39
C ARG A 77 5.58 8.03 -4.62
N GLN A 78 5.63 7.27 -3.54
CA GLN A 78 4.46 7.09 -2.66
C GLN A 78 4.02 8.42 -2.04
N CYS A 79 4.96 9.28 -1.63
CA CYS A 79 4.64 10.63 -1.16
C CYS A 79 4.01 11.51 -2.24
N GLN A 80 4.51 11.41 -3.47
CA GLN A 80 3.97 12.17 -4.61
C GLN A 80 2.54 11.75 -4.94
N ILE A 81 2.25 10.45 -4.90
CA ILE A 81 0.91 9.90 -5.12
C ILE A 81 -0.05 10.28 -3.98
N ALA A 82 0.44 10.23 -2.74
CA ALA A 82 -0.40 10.46 -1.57
C ALA A 82 -0.74 11.93 -1.33
N PHE A 83 0.20 12.84 -1.59
CA PHE A 83 0.03 14.27 -1.30
C PHE A 83 -0.02 15.10 -2.58
N ALA A 84 1.12 15.27 -3.24
CA ALA A 84 1.26 16.00 -4.51
C ALA A 84 2.67 15.82 -5.09
N PRO A 85 2.92 16.12 -6.38
CA PRO A 85 4.23 15.93 -7.03
C PRO A 85 5.43 16.62 -6.36
N HIS A 86 5.20 17.71 -5.63
CA HIS A 86 6.24 18.45 -4.91
C HIS A 86 6.57 17.88 -3.52
N TYR A 87 5.88 16.82 -3.08
CA TYR A 87 6.23 16.11 -1.85
C TYR A 87 7.32 15.06 -2.12
N GLY A 88 8.13 14.80 -1.11
CA GLY A 88 9.10 13.68 -1.13
C GLY A 88 9.30 13.07 0.25
N GLU A 89 10.13 12.02 0.33
CA GLU A 89 10.41 11.35 1.61
C GLU A 89 11.02 12.33 2.64
N CYS A 90 10.54 12.26 3.88
CA CYS A 90 11.06 12.99 5.01
C CYS A 90 12.42 12.43 5.47
N GLN A 91 13.47 13.27 5.45
CA GLN A 91 14.82 12.90 5.91
C GLN A 91 15.17 13.43 7.31
N LEU A 92 14.22 14.12 7.98
CA LEU A 92 14.45 14.69 9.30
C LEU A 92 14.56 13.56 10.34
N LYS A 93 15.73 13.45 10.98
CA LYS A 93 16.07 12.39 11.94
C LYS A 93 15.07 12.26 13.09
N GLN A 94 14.49 13.37 13.55
CA GLN A 94 13.47 13.35 14.60
C GLN A 94 12.31 12.40 14.26
N TYR A 95 11.77 12.46 13.04
CA TYR A 95 10.65 11.61 12.61
C TYR A 95 11.07 10.17 12.30
N LYS A 96 12.33 9.94 11.90
CA LYS A 96 12.88 8.58 11.74
C LYS A 96 13.11 7.89 13.09
N ASN A 97 13.55 8.62 14.10
CA ASN A 97 13.87 8.08 15.43
C ASN A 97 12.66 7.96 16.36
N LEU A 98 11.58 8.72 16.10
CA LEU A 98 10.32 8.67 16.85
C LEU A 98 9.55 7.35 16.65
N ASN A 99 9.87 6.57 15.61
CA ASN A 99 9.14 5.37 15.25
C ASN A 99 10.04 4.12 15.42
N PRO A 100 9.72 3.19 16.34
CA PRO A 100 10.51 1.96 16.52
C PRO A 100 10.48 1.05 15.29
N ASP A 101 9.47 1.23 14.41
CA ASP A 101 9.38 0.58 13.11
C ASP A 101 9.36 1.63 11.98
N PRO A 102 10.44 1.76 11.19
CA PRO A 102 10.54 2.74 10.12
C PRO A 102 9.66 2.40 8.91
N CYS A 103 9.21 1.16 8.79
CA CYS A 103 8.36 0.70 7.68
C CYS A 103 6.87 0.97 7.94
N ARG A 104 6.50 1.24 9.19
CA ARG A 104 5.12 1.35 9.64
C ARG A 104 4.38 2.56 9.09
N ARG A 105 5.06 3.70 8.91
CA ARG A 105 4.42 4.95 8.46
C ARG A 105 5.28 5.69 7.46
N LEU A 106 4.65 6.10 6.37
CA LEU A 106 5.27 6.98 5.39
C LEU A 106 5.17 8.43 5.88
N TRP A 107 6.33 9.06 6.08
CA TRP A 107 6.44 10.48 6.39
C TRP A 107 6.89 11.24 5.16
N CYS A 108 6.11 12.24 4.76
CA CYS A 108 6.32 13.03 3.57
C CYS A 108 6.59 14.48 3.93
N LYS A 109 7.45 15.12 3.15
CA LYS A 109 7.80 16.52 3.32
C LYS A 109 7.46 17.31 2.05
N ASN A 110 6.81 18.45 2.23
CA ASN A 110 6.66 19.44 1.18
C ASN A 110 8.03 20.04 0.82
N ARG A 111 8.49 19.86 -0.41
CA ARG A 111 9.80 20.37 -0.86
C ARG A 111 9.80 21.86 -1.18
N MET A 112 8.63 22.48 -1.30
CA MET A 112 8.49 23.92 -1.48
C MET A 112 8.57 24.70 -0.17
N GLU A 113 8.41 24.02 0.97
CA GLU A 113 8.53 24.63 2.29
C GLU A 113 9.97 24.64 2.82
N ASN A 114 10.18 25.43 3.87
CA ASN A 114 11.48 25.59 4.52
C ASN A 114 12.08 24.26 5.00
N ARG A 115 13.41 24.24 5.19
CA ARG A 115 14.14 23.03 5.63
C ARG A 115 13.61 22.47 6.97
N PHE A 116 13.14 23.35 7.85
CA PHE A 116 12.63 23.03 9.18
C PHE A 116 11.12 22.79 9.25
N ALA A 117 10.41 22.88 8.13
CA ALA A 117 8.99 22.56 8.10
C ALA A 117 8.73 21.12 8.57
N PRO A 118 7.65 20.89 9.33
CA PRO A 118 7.30 19.58 9.86
C PRO A 118 6.99 18.60 8.72
N CYS A 119 7.23 17.32 8.98
CA CYS A 119 6.83 16.27 8.04
C CYS A 119 5.37 15.87 8.30
N GLU A 120 4.65 15.60 7.23
CA GLU A 120 3.25 15.20 7.23
C GLU A 120 3.12 13.69 7.02
N THR A 121 2.06 13.10 7.57
CA THR A 121 1.69 11.71 7.35
C THR A 121 0.18 11.57 7.36
N LYS A 122 -0.35 10.57 6.64
CA LYS A 122 -1.78 10.22 6.68
C LYS A 122 -2.00 9.07 7.65
N SER A 123 -3.13 9.07 8.36
CA SER A 123 -3.39 8.16 9.49
C SER A 123 -3.33 6.67 9.16
N TYR A 124 -3.46 6.30 7.88
CA TYR A 124 -3.45 4.91 7.39
C TYR A 124 -2.57 4.72 6.15
N LEU A 125 -1.40 5.38 6.11
CA LEU A 125 -0.47 5.28 4.98
C LEU A 125 0.85 4.58 5.39
N PRO A 126 0.88 3.24 5.45
CA PRO A 126 2.12 2.47 5.57
C PRO A 126 2.97 2.63 4.30
N LEU A 127 4.25 2.27 4.41
CA LEU A 127 5.04 2.04 3.22
C LEU A 127 4.50 0.80 2.49
N MET A 128 4.39 0.89 1.17
CA MET A 128 3.97 -0.24 0.36
C MET A 128 4.90 -1.44 0.53
N ASP A 129 4.36 -2.65 0.38
CA ASP A 129 5.16 -3.88 0.46
C ASP A 129 6.39 -3.82 -0.44
N GLY A 130 7.56 -4.14 0.11
CA GLY A 130 8.83 -4.12 -0.62
C GLY A 130 9.54 -2.77 -0.66
N THR A 131 9.00 -1.71 -0.06
CA THR A 131 9.71 -0.42 0.03
C THR A 131 10.86 -0.53 1.04
N GLU A 132 12.04 -0.07 0.67
CA GLU A 132 13.18 0.00 1.59
C GLU A 132 12.93 1.07 2.67
N CYS A 133 13.06 0.66 3.94
CA CYS A 133 12.81 1.51 5.12
C CYS A 133 14.00 1.55 6.09
N GLY A 134 15.10 0.85 5.81
CA GLY A 134 16.31 0.84 6.64
C GLY A 134 17.32 -0.18 6.13
N LEU A 135 18.46 -0.33 6.83
CA LEU A 135 19.59 -1.20 6.46
C LEU A 135 19.14 -2.64 6.11
N GLY A 136 18.85 -2.88 4.83
CA GLY A 136 18.37 -4.17 4.32
C GLY A 136 16.95 -4.56 4.73
N LYS A 137 16.14 -3.64 5.26
CA LYS A 137 14.75 -3.90 5.66
C LYS A 137 13.77 -3.35 4.64
N ASN A 138 12.84 -4.21 4.22
CA ASN A 138 11.75 -3.86 3.33
C ASN A 138 10.41 -3.95 4.06
N ALA A 139 9.50 -3.03 3.77
CA ALA A 139 8.17 -3.00 4.33
C ALA A 139 7.39 -4.28 3.97
N LYS A 140 6.60 -4.75 4.94
CA LYS A 140 5.69 -5.88 4.80
C LYS A 140 4.46 -5.59 5.67
N ILE A 141 3.33 -5.36 5.03
CA ILE A 141 2.02 -5.11 5.64
C ILE A 141 1.34 -6.46 5.96
#